data_AF-A0A1J4VJ17-F1
#
_entry.id   AF-A0A1J4VJ17-F1
#
_cell.length_a   1.000
_cell.length_b   1.000
_cell.length_c   1.000
_cell.angle_alpha   90.00
_cell.angle_beta   90.00
_cell.angle_gamma   90.00
#
_symmetry.space_group_name_H-M   'P 1'
#
loop_
_entity.id
_entity.type
_entity.pdbx_description
1 polymer ?
#
loop_
_entity_poly.entity_id
_entity_poly.type
_entity_poly.pdbx_seq_one_letter_code
_entity_poly.pdbx_strand_id
1 'polypeptide(L)'
;MNTIDYDAFCIRCGACCGSEDGDPCLNLVKDANGGYHCKVYVNRLGAQKTISGKSFDCVPISENLKKGVRYHNCGYLLRGGNSRQNT
;
A
#
# COMPACT_ATOMS: atom_id res chain seq x y z
N MET A 1 -5.54 -17.82 -16.48
CA MET A 1 -5.80 -16.91 -15.35
C MET A 1 -4.88 -15.70 -15.51
N ASN A 2 -5.39 -14.56 -15.99
CA ASN A 2 -4.62 -13.31 -15.98
C ASN A 2 -4.89 -12.61 -14.65
N THR A 3 -4.19 -13.02 -13.60
CA THR A 3 -4.20 -12.31 -12.32
C THR A 3 -3.37 -11.05 -12.51
N ILE A 4 -4.02 -9.88 -12.52
CA ILE A 4 -3.33 -8.60 -12.46
C ILE A 4 -2.53 -8.59 -11.16
N ASP A 5 -1.20 -8.61 -11.27
CA ASP A 5 -0.34 -8.36 -10.12
C ASP A 5 -0.41 -6.87 -9.81
N TYR A 6 -1.32 -6.51 -8.92
CA TYR A 6 -1.47 -5.12 -8.52
C TYR A 6 -0.19 -4.58 -7.90
N ASP A 7 0.60 -5.41 -7.21
CA ASP A 7 1.83 -4.99 -6.54
C ASP A 7 2.88 -4.46 -7.51
N ALA A 8 2.87 -4.90 -8.77
CA ALA A 8 3.72 -4.37 -9.83
C ALA A 8 3.48 -2.88 -10.14
N PHE A 9 2.32 -2.33 -9.74
CA PHE A 9 2.01 -0.89 -9.87
C PHE A 9 2.40 -0.08 -8.63
N CYS A 10 3.10 -0.67 -7.66
CA CYS A 10 3.56 0.06 -6.48
C CYS A 10 4.54 1.17 -6.88
N ILE A 11 4.11 2.42 -6.77
CA ILE A 11 4.94 3.61 -7.00
C ILE A 11 5.62 4.13 -5.74
N ARG A 12 5.70 3.33 -4.66
CA ARG A 12 6.44 3.70 -3.45
C ARG A 12 5.93 4.98 -2.76
N CYS A 13 4.61 5.22 -2.82
CA CYS A 13 3.97 6.38 -2.18
C CYS A 13 3.87 6.29 -0.64
N GLY A 14 4.03 5.09 -0.05
CA GLY A 14 3.98 4.88 1.40
C GLY A 14 2.58 4.79 2.02
N ALA A 15 1.53 5.19 1.31
CA ALA A 15 0.17 5.31 1.87
C ALA A 15 -0.39 3.99 2.41
N CYS A 16 -0.23 2.87 1.69
CA CYS A 16 -0.67 1.55 2.20
C CYS A 16 0.15 1.02 3.38
N CYS A 17 1.29 1.64 3.67
CA CYS A 17 2.12 1.36 4.84
C CYS A 17 1.92 2.41 5.96
N GLY A 18 0.96 3.33 5.79
CA GLY A 18 0.55 4.31 6.79
C GLY A 18 1.40 5.58 6.84
N SER A 19 2.09 5.97 5.76
CA SER A 19 2.83 7.25 5.73
C SER A 19 1.97 8.49 6.05
N GLU A 20 0.66 8.38 5.86
CA GLU A 20 -0.33 9.44 6.09
C GLU A 20 -1.08 9.29 7.42
N ASP A 21 -0.90 8.17 8.14
CA ASP A 21 -1.71 7.79 9.31
C ASP A 21 -1.16 8.33 10.64
N GLY A 22 -0.03 9.06 10.62
CA GLY A 22 0.67 9.55 11.81
C GLY A 22 1.39 8.47 12.63
N ASP A 23 1.06 7.20 12.44
CA ASP A 23 1.69 6.03 13.07
C ASP A 23 1.96 4.93 12.02
N PRO A 24 2.96 5.14 11.13
CA PRO A 24 3.23 4.24 10.02
C PRO A 24 3.76 2.87 10.51
N CYS A 25 3.77 1.90 9.59
CA CYS A 25 4.46 0.63 9.78
C CYS A 25 5.93 0.84 10.17
N LEU A 26 6.42 0.09 11.15
CA LEU A 26 7.81 0.12 11.62
C LEU A 26 8.82 -0.19 10.50
N ASN A 27 8.41 -0.96 9.50
CA ASN A 27 9.24 -1.32 8.35
C ASN A 27 9.22 -0.30 7.20
N LEU A 28 8.41 0.76 7.32
CA LEU A 28 8.35 1.84 6.34
C LEU A 28 9.55 2.77 6.50
N VAL A 29 10.23 3.04 5.39
CA VAL A 29 11.40 3.91 5.34
C VAL A 29 11.15 4.98 4.29
N LYS A 30 11.50 6.22 4.63
CA LYS A 30 11.52 7.32 3.67
C LYS A 30 12.88 7.40 2.99
N ASP A 31 12.88 7.45 1.67
CA ASP A 31 14.07 7.63 0.85
C ASP A 31 14.47 9.11 0.79
N ALA A 32 15.75 9.37 0.49
CA ALA A 32 16.27 10.74 0.35
C ALA A 32 15.55 11.57 -0.74
N ASN A 33 15.02 10.89 -1.76
CA ASN A 33 14.28 11.51 -2.87
C ASN A 33 12.79 11.74 -2.55
N GLY A 34 12.36 11.51 -1.30
CA GLY A 34 10.97 11.72 -0.86
C GLY A 34 10.02 10.54 -1.10
N GLY A 35 10.48 9.46 -1.73
CA GLY A 35 9.73 8.20 -1.86
C GLY A 35 9.77 7.35 -0.58
N TYR A 36 9.08 6.21 -0.61
CA TYR A 36 9.05 5.26 0.51
C TYR A 36 9.33 3.82 0.07
N HIS A 37 10.02 3.04 0.90
CA HIS A 37 10.16 1.61 0.70
C HIS A 37 9.86 0.83 1.98
N CYS A 38 9.44 -0.43 1.82
CA CYS A 38 9.27 -1.37 2.92
C CYS A 38 10.53 -2.25 3.00
N LYS A 39 11.21 -2.24 4.16
CA LYS A 39 12.42 -3.05 4.41
C LYS A 39 12.20 -4.54 4.22
N VAL A 40 10.98 -5.00 4.49
CA VAL A 40 10.60 -6.43 4.45
C VAL A 40 9.61 -6.72 3.31
N TYR A 41 9.66 -5.99 2.20
CA TYR A 41 8.63 -6.03 1.15
C TYR A 41 8.25 -7.46 0.68
N VAL A 42 9.22 -8.36 0.54
CA VAL A 42 8.98 -9.76 0.14
C VAL A 42 8.22 -10.55 1.21
N ASN A 43 8.49 -10.28 2.49
CA ASN A 43 7.87 -10.92 3.65
C ASN A 43 6.87 -9.99 4.35
N ARG A 44 6.30 -9.02 3.61
CA ARG A 44 5.50 -7.95 4.23
C ARG A 44 4.15 -8.45 4.70
N LEU A 45 3.60 -9.47 4.04
CA LEU A 45 2.23 -9.94 4.27
C LEU A 45 2.11 -10.64 5.63
N GLY A 46 0.97 -10.44 6.30
CA GLY A 46 0.70 -10.93 7.64
C GLY A 46 0.99 -9.91 8.73
N ALA A 47 1.24 -10.41 9.95
CA ALA A 47 1.34 -9.58 11.15
C ALA A 47 2.54 -8.61 11.09
N GLN A 48 2.26 -7.33 11.28
CA GLN A 48 3.21 -6.24 11.33
C GLN A 48 2.93 -5.34 12.53
N LYS A 49 3.84 -4.39 12.79
CA LYS A 49 3.71 -3.39 13.85
C LYS A 49 3.90 -1.98 13.33
N THR A 50 3.20 -1.02 13.93
CA THR A 50 3.47 0.40 13.75
C THR A 50 4.64 0.85 14.61
N ILE A 51 5.13 2.09 14.40
CA ILE A 51 6.21 2.67 15.22
C ILE A 51 5.78 2.78 16.69
N SER A 52 4.51 3.08 16.98
CA SER A 52 4.00 3.10 18.36
C SER A 52 3.81 1.72 18.99
N GLY A 53 3.98 0.64 18.21
CA GLY A 53 3.88 -0.74 18.68
C GLY A 53 2.50 -1.39 18.49
N LYS A 54 1.53 -0.72 17.84
CA LYS A 54 0.23 -1.31 17.50
C LYS A 54 0.41 -2.42 16.49
N SER A 55 -0.29 -3.54 16.70
CA SER A 55 -0.26 -4.68 15.77
C SER A 55 -1.35 -4.55 14.72
N PHE A 56 -1.04 -4.92 13.48
CA PHE A 56 -1.98 -4.94 12.35
C PHE A 56 -1.53 -5.98 11.32
N ASP A 57 -2.42 -6.35 10.40
CA ASP A 57 -2.07 -7.22 9.28
C ASP A 57 -1.81 -6.42 8.02
N CYS A 58 -0.63 -6.60 7.44
CA CYS A 58 -0.34 -6.14 6.09
C CYS A 58 -0.91 -7.17 5.11
N VAL A 59 -1.76 -6.69 4.20
CA VAL A 59 -2.46 -7.52 3.22
C VAL A 59 -2.08 -7.12 1.80
N PRO A 60 -2.30 -7.99 0.80
CA PRO A 60 -2.17 -7.60 -0.60
C PRO A 60 -3.05 -6.38 -0.88
N ILE A 61 -2.57 -5.45 -1.71
CA ILE A 61 -3.31 -4.21 -1.96
C ILE A 61 -4.71 -4.47 -2.53
N SER A 62 -4.88 -5.54 -3.31
CA SER A 62 -6.18 -5.96 -3.83
C SER A 62 -7.23 -6.17 -2.74
N GLU A 63 -6.83 -6.57 -1.53
CA GLU A 63 -7.76 -6.71 -0.40
C GLU A 63 -8.23 -5.37 0.13
N ASN A 64 -7.33 -4.39 0.26
CA ASN A 64 -7.68 -3.03 0.66
C ASN A 64 -8.64 -2.40 -0.37
N LEU A 65 -8.38 -2.61 -1.67
CA LEU A 65 -9.26 -2.15 -2.74
C LEU A 65 -10.65 -2.80 -2.69
N LYS A 66 -10.73 -4.12 -2.43
CA LYS A 66 -12.01 -4.83 -2.24
C LYS A 66 -12.80 -4.31 -1.04
N LYS A 67 -12.10 -3.88 0.02
CA LYS A 67 -12.69 -3.24 1.22
C LYS A 67 -13.08 -1.77 0.99
N GLY A 68 -12.86 -1.23 -0.21
CA GLY A 68 -13.18 0.15 -0.54
C GLY A 68 -12.17 1.18 -0.03
N VAL A 69 -11.03 0.75 0.52
CA VAL A 69 -9.96 1.65 0.99
C VAL A 69 -9.34 2.33 -0.23
N ARG A 70 -9.24 3.67 -0.16
CA ARG A 70 -8.65 4.50 -1.21
C ARG A 70 -7.45 5.24 -0.64
N TYR A 71 -6.29 5.00 -1.23
CA TYR A 71 -5.07 5.75 -0.94
C TYR A 71 -4.91 6.82 -2.01
N HIS A 72 -5.14 8.07 -1.65
CA HIS A 72 -4.98 9.19 -2.58
C HIS A 72 -3.53 9.20 -3.10
N ASN A 73 -3.35 9.47 -4.40
CA ASN A 73 -2.05 9.42 -5.08
C ASN A 73 -1.34 8.06 -5.11
N CYS A 74 -2.04 6.96 -4.85
CA CYS A 74 -1.45 5.64 -4.98
C CYS A 74 -1.52 5.13 -6.44
N GLY A 75 -0.43 4.56 -6.93
CA GLY A 75 -0.30 4.06 -8.31
C GLY A 75 -1.39 3.07 -8.72
N TYR A 76 -1.97 2.35 -7.75
CA TYR A 76 -3.07 1.42 -7.95
C TYR A 76 -4.37 2.11 -8.39
N LEU A 77 -4.67 3.32 -7.89
CA LEU A 77 -5.85 4.09 -8.32
C LEU A 77 -5.60 4.82 -9.65
N LEU A 78 -4.35 5.20 -9.92
CA LEU A 78 -3.97 5.92 -11.13
C LEU A 78 -3.94 5.03 -12.38
N ARG A 79 -3.68 3.71 -12.22
CA ARG A 79 -3.58 2.76 -13.35
C ARG A 79 -4.61 1.63 -13.35
N GLY A 80 -5.26 1.36 -12.22
CA GLY A 80 -6.34 0.36 -12.13
C GLY A 80 -7.76 0.94 -12.27
N GLY A 81 -7.89 2.26 -12.46
CA GLY A 81 -9.15 3.01 -12.37
C GLY A 81 -9.82 3.38 -13.70
N ASN A 82 -9.53 2.70 -14.82
CA ASN A 82 -10.21 2.98 -16.10
C ASN A 82 -11.06 1.80 -16.59
N SER A 83 -12.06 1.45 -15.78
CA SER A 83 -13.22 0.70 -16.26
C SER A 83 -14.43 1.02 -15.38
N ARG A 84 -15.38 1.76 -15.98
CA ARG A 84 -16.70 2.19 -15.47
C ARG A 84 -16.75 3.54 -14.75
N GLN A 85 -16.62 4.61 -15.54
CA GLN A 85 -17.62 5.68 -15.49
C GLN A 85 -18.55 5.47 -16.68
N ASN A 86 -19.70 4.83 -16.49
CA ASN A 86 -20.90 5.06 -17.30
C ASN A 86 -22.11 4.46 -16.57
N THR A 87 -22.91 5.34 -15.95
CA THR A 87 -24.38 5.43 -15.94
C THR A 87 -24.78 6.36 -14.81
#